data_AF-K1RFN2-F1
#
_entry.id   AF-K1RFN2-F1
#
_cell.length_a   1.000
_cell.length_b   1.000
_cell.length_c   1.000
_cell.angle_alpha   90.00
_cell.angle_beta   90.00
_cell.angle_gamma   90.00
#
_symmetry.space_group_name_H-M   'P 1'
#
loop_
_entity.id
_entity.type
_entity.pdbx_description
1 polymer ?
#
loop_
_entity_poly.entity_id
_entity_poly.type
_entity_poly.pdbx_seq_one_letter_code
_entity_poly.pdbx_strand_id
1 'polypeptide(L)'
;MVSENKKQAKVVRYFGSTKKQTIQYNDKGQPLYSSETVYPKYISQNKNLDICVADYIASAVVVVNQAGKLRFTYTGPPSTTKGPFIPIGITTDSQSRILIADCKNHCIHILDQDGHFLRYIDNCYLQSPSGLCVHTKDNLLVAEYKTESVTTGEHLGHKQVELLKGLEAKKEVLQKDLQELEKLIYPKYQEIESNFPVLKADIKENSKKLTSAIDKHRDILHREIDTAINKLKSDVDETESKHQVALNKQENEFKRIFTEITQSIADLNKLLNSNDVSFVSTYQSRNAEFRRLPPKPTVSLPIFTPQKINREQIYQQIGSLSALSIKTEENGYTVDSPRAESFPPDKPLIDVPRIITDINTEYGEPNELWCVSCLSDDEVWTRGLDNMMRLYNLHGKLVTSIQTKSGNRPRDIAVTQSGELVYTDYTDRTVHIVKNTQIQTVISLRGWRPWYVCSTSSGDLLAKRRKFNTTCM
;
A
#
# COMPACT_ATOMS: atom_id res chain seq x y z
N MET A 1 0.16 -52.67 -25.19
CA MET A 1 -0.84 -51.60 -25.01
C MET A 1 -0.28 -50.51 -24.10
N VAL A 2 0.25 -49.41 -24.64
CA VAL A 2 0.39 -48.14 -23.91
C VAL A 2 0.37 -47.00 -24.94
N SER A 3 -0.64 -46.14 -24.92
CA SER A 3 -0.48 -44.72 -25.21
C SER A 3 -1.71 -43.94 -24.73
N GLU A 4 -1.79 -43.64 -23.44
CA GLU A 4 -2.65 -42.55 -23.01
C GLU A 4 -2.05 -41.22 -23.48
N ASN A 5 -2.71 -40.66 -24.49
CA ASN A 5 -2.26 -39.55 -25.30
C ASN A 5 -2.56 -38.19 -24.61
N LYS A 6 -1.95 -37.91 -23.45
CA LYS A 6 -2.25 -36.69 -22.67
C LYS A 6 -1.29 -35.54 -23.03
N LYS A 7 -1.79 -34.55 -23.79
CA LYS A 7 -1.16 -33.22 -23.97
C LYS A 7 -1.07 -32.55 -22.58
N GLN A 8 0.08 -31.97 -22.22
CA GLN A 8 0.31 -31.43 -20.88
C GLN A 8 0.61 -29.93 -20.92
N ALA A 9 -0.01 -29.19 -20.00
CA ALA A 9 0.28 -27.78 -19.71
C ALA A 9 0.91 -27.64 -18.33
N LYS A 10 1.93 -26.78 -18.21
CA LYS A 10 2.58 -26.47 -16.93
C LYS A 10 3.15 -25.07 -16.92
N VAL A 11 3.23 -24.50 -15.73
CA VAL A 11 3.96 -23.26 -15.45
C VAL A 11 5.31 -23.62 -14.86
N VAL A 12 6.36 -22.93 -15.30
CA VAL A 12 7.71 -23.22 -14.83
C VAL A 12 8.46 -21.93 -14.56
N ARG A 13 9.09 -21.84 -13.38
CA ARG A 13 9.89 -20.69 -12.93
C ARG A 13 11.37 -20.90 -13.28
N TYR A 14 11.99 -19.89 -13.87
CA TYR A 14 13.40 -19.86 -14.25
C TYR A 14 14.16 -18.76 -13.52
N PHE A 15 15.40 -19.05 -13.14
CA PHE A 15 16.40 -18.03 -12.85
C PHE A 15 17.48 -18.12 -13.94
N GLY A 16 17.50 -17.13 -14.83
CA GLY A 16 18.25 -17.22 -16.08
C GLY A 16 17.81 -18.43 -16.92
N SER A 17 18.73 -19.34 -17.21
CA SER A 17 18.47 -20.60 -17.93
C SER A 17 18.08 -21.77 -17.01
N THR A 18 18.21 -21.60 -15.69
CA THR A 18 18.05 -22.69 -14.71
C THR A 18 16.60 -22.83 -14.26
N LYS A 19 16.04 -24.05 -14.36
CA LYS A 19 14.68 -24.36 -13.89
C LYS A 19 14.65 -24.43 -12.35
N LYS A 20 13.88 -23.56 -11.70
CA LYS A 20 13.73 -23.55 -10.23
C LYS A 20 12.52 -24.35 -9.74
N GLN A 21 11.39 -24.25 -10.43
CA GLN A 21 10.14 -24.80 -9.94
C GLN A 21 9.23 -25.19 -11.11
N THR A 22 8.50 -26.30 -10.98
CA THR A 22 7.47 -26.72 -11.93
C THR A 22 6.13 -26.83 -11.23
N ILE A 23 5.12 -26.18 -11.78
CA ILE A 23 3.76 -26.13 -11.25
C ILE A 23 2.85 -26.76 -12.30
N GLN A 24 2.23 -27.89 -11.95
CA GLN A 24 1.47 -28.69 -12.91
C GLN A 24 0.29 -29.43 -12.27
N TYR A 25 0.47 -29.94 -11.05
CA TYR A 25 -0.55 -30.73 -10.35
C TYR A 25 -0.84 -30.13 -8.98
N ASN A 26 -2.07 -30.30 -8.50
CA ASN A 26 -2.45 -29.96 -7.13
C ASN A 26 -2.00 -31.06 -6.14
N ASP A 27 -2.22 -30.84 -4.85
CA ASP A 27 -1.86 -31.79 -3.78
C ASP A 27 -2.55 -33.16 -3.91
N LYS A 28 -3.64 -33.24 -4.69
CA LYS A 28 -4.38 -34.48 -5.00
C LYS A 28 -3.88 -35.17 -6.28
N GLY A 29 -2.82 -34.66 -6.91
CA GLY A 29 -2.27 -35.19 -8.17
C GLY A 29 -3.08 -34.85 -9.42
N GLN A 30 -4.09 -33.98 -9.32
CA GLN A 30 -4.92 -33.57 -10.47
C GLN A 30 -4.25 -32.39 -11.21
N PRO A 31 -4.37 -32.32 -12.56
CA PRO A 31 -3.77 -31.24 -13.33
C PRO A 31 -4.40 -29.88 -12.96
N LEU A 32 -3.56 -28.88 -12.73
CA LEU A 32 -3.99 -27.52 -12.41
C LEU A 32 -4.51 -26.75 -13.63
N TYR A 33 -4.09 -27.15 -14.83
CA TYR A 33 -4.36 -26.42 -16.07
C TYR A 33 -4.92 -27.36 -17.11
N SER A 34 -5.88 -26.88 -17.91
CA SER A 34 -6.44 -27.65 -19.01
C SER A 34 -5.38 -28.04 -20.05
N SER A 35 -5.55 -29.17 -20.71
CA SER A 35 -4.57 -29.74 -21.65
C SER A 35 -4.69 -29.20 -23.08
N GLU A 36 -5.74 -28.44 -23.39
CA GLU A 36 -6.12 -28.10 -24.77
C GLU A 36 -5.41 -26.85 -25.32
N THR A 37 -5.21 -26.82 -26.64
CA THR A 37 -3.97 -26.29 -27.24
C THR A 37 -4.11 -25.17 -28.26
N VAL A 38 -5.28 -24.54 -28.38
CA VAL A 38 -5.50 -23.48 -29.39
C VAL A 38 -5.54 -22.10 -28.76
N TYR A 39 -6.01 -21.99 -27.53
CA TYR A 39 -6.34 -20.70 -26.92
C TYR A 39 -5.33 -20.23 -25.86
N PRO A 40 -5.18 -18.91 -25.72
CA PRO A 40 -4.20 -18.31 -24.84
C PRO A 40 -4.37 -18.71 -23.37
N LYS A 41 -3.26 -18.71 -22.62
CA LYS A 41 -3.33 -18.69 -21.15
C LYS A 41 -2.29 -17.75 -20.57
N TYR A 42 -2.72 -16.53 -20.30
CA TYR A 42 -1.86 -15.50 -19.77
C TYR A 42 -1.50 -15.79 -18.31
N ILE A 43 -0.33 -15.31 -17.90
CA ILE A 43 0.23 -15.52 -16.58
C ILE A 43 0.68 -14.17 -16.01
N SER A 44 0.35 -13.93 -14.75
CA SER A 44 0.84 -12.78 -14.01
C SER A 44 1.30 -13.24 -12.62
N GLN A 45 2.28 -12.54 -12.05
CA GLN A 45 2.62 -12.68 -10.64
C GLN A 45 1.97 -11.55 -9.86
N ASN A 46 1.21 -11.90 -8.83
CA ASN A 46 0.63 -10.95 -7.90
C ASN A 46 1.70 -10.46 -6.89
N LYS A 47 1.50 -9.29 -6.30
CA LYS A 47 2.40 -8.68 -5.30
C LYS A 47 2.49 -9.50 -4.01
N ASN A 48 1.45 -10.26 -3.68
CA ASN A 48 1.47 -11.28 -2.61
C ASN A 48 2.28 -12.55 -2.98
N LEU A 49 2.99 -12.54 -4.12
CA LEU A 49 3.82 -13.60 -4.70
C LEU A 49 3.07 -14.79 -5.32
N ASP A 50 1.74 -14.74 -5.35
CA ASP A 50 0.94 -15.72 -6.07
C ASP A 50 1.19 -15.66 -7.57
N ILE A 51 0.95 -16.79 -8.22
CA ILE A 51 0.96 -16.92 -9.66
C ILE A 51 -0.48 -17.12 -10.12
N CYS A 52 -0.97 -16.16 -10.90
CA CYS A 52 -2.32 -16.15 -11.45
C CYS A 52 -2.28 -16.56 -12.92
N VAL A 53 -3.08 -17.56 -13.30
CA VAL A 53 -3.13 -18.07 -14.68
C VAL A 53 -4.56 -17.99 -15.20
N ALA A 54 -4.79 -17.21 -16.24
CA ALA A 54 -6.04 -17.21 -17.00
C ALA A 54 -6.08 -18.44 -17.92
N ASP A 55 -6.98 -19.39 -17.68
CA ASP A 55 -7.16 -20.60 -18.46
C ASP A 55 -8.44 -20.51 -19.30
N TYR A 56 -8.30 -20.00 -20.52
CA TYR A 56 -9.40 -19.81 -21.47
C TYR A 56 -10.28 -21.06 -21.62
N ILE A 57 -9.66 -22.24 -21.78
CA ILE A 57 -10.37 -23.50 -22.05
C ILE A 57 -11.12 -23.98 -20.81
N ALA A 58 -10.53 -23.79 -19.63
CA ALA A 58 -11.19 -24.14 -18.38
C ALA A 58 -12.26 -23.11 -17.98
N SER A 59 -12.40 -22.00 -18.72
CA SER A 59 -13.21 -20.84 -18.31
C SER A 59 -12.90 -20.44 -16.86
N ALA A 60 -11.61 -20.42 -16.51
CA ALA A 60 -11.20 -20.28 -15.12
C ALA A 60 -9.88 -19.52 -14.96
N VAL A 61 -9.73 -18.83 -13.85
CA VAL A 61 -8.45 -18.30 -13.37
C VAL A 61 -7.97 -19.18 -12.23
N VAL A 62 -6.79 -19.78 -12.40
CA VAL A 62 -6.17 -20.66 -11.41
C VAL A 62 -5.08 -19.88 -10.69
N VAL A 63 -5.20 -19.77 -9.36
CA VAL A 63 -4.25 -19.03 -8.52
C VAL A 63 -3.53 -19.98 -7.59
N VAL A 64 -2.20 -19.98 -7.67
CA VAL A 64 -1.32 -20.78 -6.81
C VAL A 64 -0.39 -19.87 -6.02
N ASN A 65 -0.01 -20.27 -4.82
CA ASN A 65 0.96 -19.52 -4.03
C ASN A 65 2.38 -19.65 -4.59
N GLN A 66 3.34 -18.94 -3.99
CA GLN A 66 4.75 -19.01 -4.37
C GLN A 66 5.32 -20.43 -4.40
N ALA A 67 4.86 -21.32 -3.51
CA ALA A 67 5.27 -22.73 -3.46
C ALA A 67 4.62 -23.59 -4.56
N GLY A 68 3.67 -23.05 -5.32
CA GLY A 68 2.96 -23.74 -6.40
C GLY A 68 1.73 -24.51 -5.93
N LYS A 69 1.31 -24.31 -4.67
CA LYS A 69 0.10 -24.94 -4.12
C LYS A 69 -1.13 -24.11 -4.49
N LEU A 70 -2.19 -24.80 -4.91
CA LEU A 70 -3.47 -24.19 -5.25
C LEU A 70 -4.04 -23.42 -4.06
N ARG A 71 -4.35 -22.13 -4.29
CA ARG A 71 -5.10 -21.30 -3.33
C ARG A 71 -6.59 -21.33 -3.65
N PHE A 72 -6.95 -20.92 -4.87
CA PHE A 72 -8.33 -20.90 -5.33
C PHE A 72 -8.42 -20.99 -6.86
N THR A 73 -9.64 -21.20 -7.34
CA THR A 73 -9.98 -21.15 -8.76
C THR A 73 -11.23 -20.28 -8.91
N TYR A 74 -11.15 -19.30 -9.80
CA TYR A 74 -12.24 -18.37 -10.07
C TYR A 74 -12.85 -18.67 -11.43
N THR A 75 -14.17 -18.86 -11.50
CA THR A 75 -14.90 -19.27 -12.71
C THR A 75 -16.00 -18.27 -13.11
N GLY A 76 -15.88 -17.01 -12.68
CA GLY A 76 -16.94 -16.01 -12.79
C GLY A 76 -17.77 -15.88 -11.50
N PRO A 77 -18.55 -14.80 -11.33
CA PRO A 77 -19.38 -14.61 -10.16
C PRO A 77 -20.62 -15.52 -10.21
N PRO A 78 -21.18 -15.92 -9.05
CA PRO A 78 -22.27 -16.89 -8.98
C PRO A 78 -23.57 -16.46 -9.68
N SER A 79 -23.82 -15.15 -9.73
CA SER A 79 -24.96 -14.54 -10.40
C SER A 79 -24.43 -13.53 -11.42
N THR A 80 -24.49 -13.90 -12.70
CA THR A 80 -24.13 -13.00 -13.80
C THR A 80 -25.24 -12.97 -14.85
N THR A 81 -25.55 -11.78 -15.33
CA THR A 81 -26.42 -11.57 -16.50
C THR A 81 -25.63 -11.64 -17.82
N LYS A 82 -24.29 -11.74 -17.74
CA LYS A 82 -23.38 -11.85 -18.89
C LYS A 82 -23.25 -13.32 -19.34
N GLY A 83 -22.67 -13.53 -20.52
CA GLY A 83 -22.43 -14.87 -21.08
C GLY A 83 -21.34 -15.65 -20.32
N PRO A 84 -20.94 -16.84 -20.83
CA PRO A 84 -19.88 -17.65 -20.23
C PRO A 84 -18.59 -16.85 -19.97
N PHE A 85 -17.97 -17.04 -18.81
CA PHE A 85 -16.72 -16.37 -18.44
C PHE A 85 -15.55 -16.88 -19.30
N ILE A 86 -14.90 -15.97 -20.03
CA ILE A 86 -13.79 -16.31 -20.94
C ILE A 86 -12.55 -15.46 -20.61
N PRO A 87 -11.70 -15.91 -19.66
CA PRO A 87 -10.52 -15.16 -19.27
C PRO A 87 -9.44 -15.23 -20.36
N ILE A 88 -9.08 -14.08 -20.93
CA ILE A 88 -7.92 -13.93 -21.82
C ILE A 88 -6.79 -13.25 -21.06
N GLY A 89 -6.84 -11.92 -20.92
CA GLY A 89 -5.80 -11.13 -20.26
C GLY A 89 -5.87 -11.24 -18.76
N ILE A 90 -4.71 -11.22 -18.09
CA ILE A 90 -4.63 -11.16 -16.64
C ILE A 90 -3.47 -10.27 -16.22
N THR A 91 -3.71 -9.43 -15.22
CA THR A 91 -2.69 -8.59 -14.59
C THR A 91 -3.05 -8.37 -13.13
N THR A 92 -2.17 -7.72 -12.37
CA THR A 92 -2.39 -7.42 -10.95
C THR A 92 -1.92 -6.02 -10.61
N ASP A 93 -2.56 -5.38 -9.64
CA ASP A 93 -2.25 -4.01 -9.26
C ASP A 93 -1.44 -3.89 -7.95
N SER A 94 -1.16 -2.65 -7.54
CA SER A 94 -0.36 -2.37 -6.35
C SER A 94 -1.02 -2.82 -5.02
N GLN A 95 -2.34 -3.06 -5.04
CA GLN A 95 -3.16 -3.51 -3.91
C GLN A 95 -3.32 -5.04 -3.87
N SER A 96 -2.60 -5.77 -4.72
CA SER A 96 -2.69 -7.22 -4.87
C SER A 96 -4.03 -7.73 -5.40
N ARG A 97 -4.80 -6.89 -6.09
CA ARG A 97 -6.01 -7.31 -6.79
C ARG A 97 -5.67 -7.94 -8.12
N ILE A 98 -6.58 -8.78 -8.60
CA ILE A 98 -6.41 -9.51 -9.86
C ILE A 98 -7.40 -8.95 -10.87
N LEU A 99 -6.88 -8.44 -11.99
CA LEU A 99 -7.68 -7.86 -13.07
C LEU A 99 -7.67 -8.81 -14.26
N ILE A 100 -8.84 -9.20 -14.74
CA ILE A 100 -9.01 -10.24 -15.76
C ILE A 100 -9.88 -9.73 -16.89
N ALA A 101 -9.37 -9.75 -18.12
CA ALA A 101 -10.14 -9.41 -19.31
C ALA A 101 -11.04 -10.58 -19.71
N ASP A 102 -12.35 -10.36 -19.69
CA ASP A 102 -13.34 -11.26 -20.25
C ASP A 102 -13.74 -10.76 -21.64
N CYS A 103 -13.08 -11.31 -22.65
CA CYS A 103 -13.11 -10.75 -24.00
C CYS A 103 -14.51 -10.79 -24.61
N LYS A 104 -15.26 -11.88 -24.40
CA LYS A 104 -16.58 -12.08 -25.03
C LYS A 104 -17.67 -11.25 -24.37
N ASN A 105 -17.46 -10.91 -23.10
CA ASN A 105 -18.41 -10.14 -22.31
C ASN A 105 -18.04 -8.64 -22.27
N HIS A 106 -17.02 -8.21 -23.03
CA HIS A 106 -16.62 -6.82 -23.19
C HIS A 106 -16.34 -6.12 -21.85
N CYS A 107 -15.76 -6.85 -20.88
CA CYS A 107 -15.55 -6.35 -19.55
C CYS A 107 -14.24 -6.83 -18.92
N ILE A 108 -13.85 -6.19 -17.82
CA ILE A 108 -12.74 -6.62 -16.98
C ILE A 108 -13.29 -6.93 -15.59
N HIS A 109 -12.99 -8.12 -15.07
CA HIS A 109 -13.30 -8.50 -13.69
C HIS A 109 -12.19 -8.03 -12.77
N ILE A 110 -12.55 -7.47 -11.62
CA ILE A 110 -11.61 -7.17 -10.53
C ILE A 110 -11.90 -8.10 -9.37
N LEU A 111 -10.90 -8.86 -8.94
CA LEU A 111 -10.95 -9.71 -7.76
C LEU A 111 -10.02 -9.16 -6.67
N ASP A 112 -10.35 -9.42 -5.41
CA ASP A 112 -9.39 -9.23 -4.32
C ASP A 112 -8.26 -10.29 -4.37
N GLN A 113 -7.34 -10.19 -3.42
CA GLN A 113 -6.19 -11.10 -3.30
C GLN A 113 -6.58 -12.55 -2.93
N ASP A 114 -7.80 -12.77 -2.45
CA ASP A 114 -8.33 -14.05 -1.99
C ASP A 114 -9.31 -14.68 -2.98
N GLY A 115 -9.58 -13.99 -4.09
CA GLY A 115 -10.39 -14.47 -5.20
C GLY A 115 -11.87 -14.05 -5.14
N HIS A 116 -12.26 -13.17 -4.22
CA HIS A 116 -13.61 -12.63 -4.17
C HIS A 116 -13.81 -11.60 -5.27
N PHE A 117 -14.93 -11.72 -5.97
CA PHE A 117 -15.33 -10.76 -6.98
C PHE A 117 -15.67 -9.41 -6.34
N LEU A 118 -15.01 -8.34 -6.79
CA LEU A 118 -15.26 -6.99 -6.32
C LEU A 118 -16.22 -6.24 -7.24
N ARG A 119 -15.87 -6.12 -8.53
CA ARG A 119 -16.68 -5.39 -9.52
C ARG A 119 -16.23 -5.64 -10.97
N TYR A 120 -17.02 -5.12 -11.91
CA TYR A 120 -16.68 -5.01 -13.32
C TYR A 120 -16.09 -3.64 -13.68
N ILE A 121 -15.29 -3.61 -14.74
CA ILE A 121 -15.06 -2.44 -15.59
C ILE A 121 -15.75 -2.75 -16.93
N ASP A 122 -16.89 -2.13 -17.20
CA ASP A 122 -17.66 -2.32 -18.44
C ASP A 122 -18.29 -1.03 -19.01
N ASN A 123 -18.17 0.11 -18.31
CA ASN A 123 -18.72 1.40 -18.75
C ASN A 123 -17.82 2.20 -19.73
N CYS A 124 -16.69 1.64 -20.19
CA CYS A 124 -15.72 2.32 -21.06
C CYS A 124 -15.84 1.94 -22.55
N TYR A 125 -16.97 1.38 -22.98
CA TYR A 125 -17.19 0.92 -24.37
C TYR A 125 -16.16 -0.10 -24.89
N LEU A 126 -15.53 -0.86 -23.98
CA LEU A 126 -14.48 -1.83 -24.30
C LEU A 126 -14.91 -2.81 -25.42
N GLN A 127 -14.07 -2.97 -26.43
CA GLN A 127 -14.27 -3.93 -27.52
C GLN A 127 -13.28 -5.08 -27.39
N SER A 128 -13.76 -6.25 -26.96
CA SER A 128 -12.98 -7.49 -26.89
C SER A 128 -11.61 -7.30 -26.20
N PRO A 129 -11.57 -6.91 -24.91
CA PRO A 129 -10.30 -6.68 -24.22
C PRO A 129 -9.45 -7.95 -24.20
N SER A 130 -8.15 -7.82 -24.50
CA SER A 130 -7.24 -8.95 -24.69
C SER A 130 -6.01 -8.87 -23.78
N GLY A 131 -5.10 -7.93 -24.03
CA GLY A 131 -3.90 -7.68 -23.23
C GLY A 131 -4.17 -6.66 -22.13
N LEU A 132 -3.69 -6.94 -20.91
CA LEU A 132 -3.79 -6.02 -19.78
C LEU A 132 -2.39 -5.75 -19.22
N CYS A 133 -2.09 -4.48 -18.93
CA CYS A 133 -0.92 -4.09 -18.14
C CYS A 133 -1.31 -3.02 -17.13
N VAL A 134 -0.94 -3.22 -15.86
CA VAL A 134 -1.03 -2.17 -14.85
C VAL A 134 0.30 -1.42 -14.78
N HIS A 135 0.19 -0.10 -14.87
CA HIS A 135 1.29 0.84 -14.74
C HIS A 135 1.51 1.24 -13.26
N THR A 136 2.64 1.86 -12.92
CA THR A 136 3.10 2.15 -11.53
C THR A 136 2.15 3.03 -10.70
N LYS A 137 1.30 3.83 -11.35
CA LYS A 137 0.23 4.63 -10.71
C LYS A 137 -1.13 3.93 -10.61
N ASP A 138 -1.18 2.61 -10.80
CA ASP A 138 -2.41 1.81 -10.90
C ASP A 138 -3.33 2.21 -12.07
N ASN A 139 -2.78 2.84 -13.11
CA ASN A 139 -3.49 3.02 -14.36
C ASN A 139 -3.47 1.72 -15.16
N LEU A 140 -4.62 1.34 -15.70
CA LEU A 140 -4.78 0.12 -16.50
C LEU A 140 -4.68 0.45 -17.99
N LEU A 141 -3.70 -0.15 -18.66
CA LEU A 141 -3.61 -0.18 -20.12
C LEU A 141 -4.32 -1.43 -20.63
N VAL A 142 -5.25 -1.24 -21.56
CA VAL A 142 -6.06 -2.30 -22.16
C VAL A 142 -5.76 -2.35 -23.65
N ALA A 143 -5.38 -3.52 -24.15
CA ALA A 143 -5.30 -3.78 -25.57
C ALA A 143 -6.64 -4.33 -26.06
N GLU A 144 -7.24 -3.64 -27.02
CA GLU A 144 -8.52 -3.99 -27.64
C GLU A 144 -8.28 -4.45 -29.09
N TYR A 145 -9.10 -5.39 -29.57
CA TYR A 145 -9.11 -5.76 -30.98
C TYR A 145 -10.55 -5.76 -31.51
N LYS A 146 -10.72 -5.21 -32.71
CA LYS A 146 -12.04 -5.00 -33.30
C LYS A 146 -12.51 -6.29 -33.97
N THR A 147 -13.31 -7.09 -33.28
CA THR A 147 -14.08 -8.14 -33.96
C THR A 147 -15.24 -7.48 -34.69
N GLU A 148 -15.13 -7.31 -36.01
CA GLU A 148 -16.36 -7.21 -36.81
C GLU A 148 -17.11 -8.52 -36.61
N SER A 149 -18.22 -8.49 -35.86
CA SER A 149 -19.11 -9.64 -35.87
C SER A 149 -19.57 -9.81 -37.32
N VAL A 150 -19.06 -10.82 -37.99
CA VAL A 150 -19.62 -11.27 -39.27
C VAL A 150 -20.98 -11.87 -38.93
N THR A 151 -22.00 -11.02 -38.76
CA THR A 151 -23.39 -11.41 -38.94
C THR A 151 -23.58 -11.61 -40.43
N THR A 152 -23.41 -12.86 -40.86
CA THR A 152 -23.85 -13.35 -42.15
C THR A 152 -25.35 -13.08 -42.34
N GLY A 153 -25.75 -12.52 -43.48
CA GLY A 153 -27.14 -12.61 -43.98
C GLY A 153 -27.83 -11.28 -44.30
N GLU A 154 -27.70 -10.86 -45.56
CA GLU A 154 -28.71 -10.19 -46.42
C GLU A 154 -29.91 -9.48 -45.75
N HIS A 155 -29.93 -8.14 -45.65
CA HIS A 155 -31.18 -7.36 -45.68
C HIS A 155 -30.92 -5.90 -46.15
N LEU A 156 -30.94 -5.66 -47.47
CA LEU A 156 -30.86 -4.30 -48.04
C LEU A 156 -32.22 -3.62 -48.25
N GLY A 157 -33.34 -4.25 -47.87
CA GLY A 157 -34.70 -3.72 -48.12
C GLY A 157 -35.38 -2.98 -46.96
N HIS A 158 -34.95 -3.16 -45.71
CA HIS A 158 -35.69 -2.69 -44.52
C HIS A 158 -35.14 -1.40 -43.87
N LYS A 159 -34.12 -0.76 -44.47
CA LYS A 159 -33.30 0.24 -43.76
C LYS A 159 -34.03 1.54 -43.40
N GLN A 160 -34.94 2.08 -44.21
CA GLN A 160 -35.40 3.47 -44.01
C GLN A 160 -36.60 3.63 -43.07
N VAL A 161 -37.54 2.67 -43.08
CA VAL A 161 -38.77 2.74 -42.26
C VAL A 161 -38.54 2.25 -40.82
N GLU A 162 -37.71 1.24 -40.63
CA GLU A 162 -37.31 0.78 -39.29
C GLU A 162 -36.35 1.75 -38.59
N LEU A 163 -35.47 2.44 -39.34
CA LEU A 163 -34.63 3.51 -38.77
C LEU A 163 -35.47 4.66 -38.21
N LEU A 164 -36.51 5.11 -38.93
CA LEU A 164 -37.39 6.18 -38.48
C LEU A 164 -38.23 5.75 -37.27
N LYS A 165 -38.78 4.53 -37.27
CA LYS A 165 -39.50 3.99 -36.10
C LYS A 165 -38.59 3.80 -34.89
N GLY A 166 -37.36 3.33 -35.10
CA GLY A 166 -36.35 3.20 -34.05
C GLY A 166 -35.89 4.55 -33.50
N LEU A 167 -35.80 5.58 -34.36
CA LEU A 167 -35.48 6.95 -33.95
C LEU A 167 -36.59 7.55 -33.08
N GLU A 168 -37.86 7.35 -33.46
CA GLU A 168 -39.00 7.87 -32.72
C GLU A 168 -39.15 7.18 -31.35
N ALA A 169 -39.00 5.85 -31.31
CA ALA A 169 -38.98 5.10 -30.05
C ALA A 169 -37.82 5.55 -29.13
N LYS A 170 -36.64 5.83 -29.69
CA LYS A 170 -35.52 6.37 -28.90
C LYS A 170 -35.78 7.80 -28.40
N LYS A 171 -36.45 8.65 -29.19
CA LYS A 171 -36.84 10.00 -28.74
C LYS A 171 -37.81 9.94 -27.56
N GLU A 172 -38.77 9.02 -27.57
CA GLU A 172 -39.69 8.84 -26.44
C GLU A 172 -38.97 8.41 -25.15
N VAL A 173 -37.99 7.50 -25.26
CA VAL A 173 -37.15 7.10 -24.12
C VAL A 173 -36.33 8.30 -23.62
N LEU A 174 -35.67 9.04 -24.52
CA LEU A 174 -34.91 10.24 -24.16
C LEU A 174 -35.78 11.29 -23.47
N GLN A 175 -37.04 11.42 -23.87
CA GLN A 175 -37.99 12.36 -23.26
C GLN A 175 -38.39 11.95 -21.85
N LYS A 176 -38.59 10.65 -21.60
CA LYS A 176 -38.89 10.11 -20.27
C LYS A 176 -37.68 10.27 -19.35
N ASP A 177 -36.50 9.89 -19.82
CA ASP A 177 -35.25 10.02 -19.06
C ASP A 177 -34.97 11.48 -18.71
N LEU A 178 -35.17 12.40 -19.67
CA LEU A 178 -35.01 13.84 -19.43
C LEU A 178 -35.97 14.35 -18.36
N GLN A 179 -37.25 13.95 -18.42
CA GLN A 179 -38.23 14.37 -17.41
C GLN A 179 -37.92 13.82 -16.02
N GLU A 180 -37.45 12.57 -15.93
CA GLU A 180 -37.04 11.98 -14.65
C GLU A 180 -35.81 12.69 -14.09
N LEU A 181 -34.82 12.97 -14.93
CA LEU A 181 -33.62 13.70 -14.55
C LEU A 181 -33.96 15.10 -14.04
N GLU A 182 -34.79 15.86 -14.75
CA GLU A 182 -35.14 17.24 -14.39
C GLU A 182 -36.06 17.32 -13.16
N LYS A 183 -37.03 16.42 -13.03
CA LYS A 183 -38.08 16.54 -12.00
C LYS A 183 -37.82 15.76 -10.72
N LEU A 184 -37.10 14.64 -10.80
CA LEU A 184 -36.93 13.73 -9.66
C LEU A 184 -35.48 13.67 -9.18
N ILE A 185 -34.51 13.63 -10.10
CA ILE A 185 -33.11 13.42 -9.74
C ILE A 185 -32.43 14.76 -9.43
N TYR A 186 -32.46 15.71 -10.36
CA TYR A 186 -31.76 17.00 -10.23
C TYR A 186 -32.10 17.78 -8.95
N PRO A 187 -33.38 17.91 -8.54
CA PRO A 187 -33.72 18.64 -7.30
C PRO A 187 -33.13 18.01 -6.04
N LYS A 188 -33.02 16.68 -5.97
CA LYS A 188 -32.41 15.98 -4.83
C LYS A 188 -30.91 16.23 -4.73
N TYR A 189 -30.22 16.27 -5.88
CA TYR A 189 -28.81 16.63 -5.91
C TYR A 189 -28.59 18.09 -5.52
N GLN A 190 -29.48 19.00 -5.92
CA GLN A 190 -29.44 20.40 -5.47
C GLN A 190 -29.67 20.54 -3.95
N GLU A 191 -30.57 19.75 -3.37
CA GLU A 191 -30.80 19.72 -1.93
C GLU A 191 -29.55 19.23 -1.17
N ILE A 192 -28.92 18.14 -1.63
CA ILE A 192 -27.66 17.63 -1.06
C ILE A 192 -26.55 18.67 -1.20
N GLU A 193 -26.46 19.32 -2.36
CA GLU A 193 -25.47 20.37 -2.61
C GLU A 193 -25.63 21.53 -1.63
N SER A 194 -26.86 21.92 -1.32
CA SER A 194 -27.17 23.01 -0.39
C SER A 194 -26.70 22.73 1.05
N ASN A 195 -26.51 21.47 1.43
CA ASN A 195 -26.05 21.06 2.76
C ASN A 195 -24.52 21.08 2.93
N PHE A 196 -23.75 20.97 1.84
CA PHE A 196 -22.28 20.94 1.93
C PHE A 196 -21.65 22.20 2.55
N PRO A 197 -22.11 23.43 2.29
CA PRO A 197 -21.56 24.62 2.93
C PRO A 197 -21.69 24.60 4.45
N VAL A 198 -22.84 24.14 4.98
CA VAL A 198 -23.10 24.01 6.42
C VAL A 198 -22.15 22.96 7.02
N LEU A 199 -22.07 21.78 6.41
CA LEU A 199 -21.17 20.71 6.87
C LEU A 199 -19.69 21.16 6.90
N LYS A 200 -19.25 21.92 5.88
CA LYS A 200 -17.90 22.48 5.82
C LYS A 200 -17.67 23.50 6.93
N ALA A 201 -18.66 24.33 7.23
CA ALA A 201 -18.59 25.29 8.33
C ALA A 201 -18.50 24.57 9.69
N ASP A 202 -19.30 23.53 9.91
CA ASP A 202 -19.31 22.74 11.14
C ASP A 202 -17.98 22.02 11.38
N ILE A 203 -17.40 21.40 10.33
CA ILE A 203 -16.07 20.78 10.42
C ILE A 203 -15.01 21.81 10.80
N LYS A 204 -15.05 23.01 10.19
CA LYS A 204 -14.11 24.09 10.48
C LYS A 204 -14.27 24.62 11.90
N GLU A 205 -15.50 24.78 12.37
CA GLU A 205 -15.79 25.22 13.74
C GLU A 205 -15.35 24.17 14.77
N ASN A 206 -15.67 22.90 14.53
CA ASN A 206 -15.25 21.80 15.40
C ASN A 206 -13.73 21.68 15.48
N SER A 207 -13.03 21.77 14.34
CA SER A 207 -11.57 21.78 14.30
C SER A 207 -10.98 22.91 15.16
N LYS A 208 -11.53 24.13 15.07
CA LYS A 208 -11.10 25.25 15.93
C LYS A 208 -11.36 24.99 17.42
N LYS A 209 -12.53 24.43 17.77
CA LYS A 209 -12.87 24.08 19.16
C LYS A 209 -11.89 23.05 19.72
N LEU A 210 -11.58 22.01 18.95
CA LEU A 210 -10.62 20.97 19.33
C LEU A 210 -9.21 21.55 19.52
N THR A 211 -8.71 22.37 18.59
CA THR A 211 -7.41 23.02 18.74
C THR A 211 -7.35 23.86 20.01
N SER A 212 -8.37 24.68 20.27
CA SER A 212 -8.43 25.50 21.49
C SER A 212 -8.47 24.65 22.77
N ALA A 213 -9.13 23.49 22.76
CA ALA A 213 -9.14 22.58 23.90
C ALA A 213 -7.75 21.95 24.15
N ILE A 214 -7.04 21.57 23.08
CA ILE A 214 -5.67 21.06 23.16
C ILE A 214 -4.73 22.12 23.74
N ASP A 215 -4.82 23.37 23.26
CA ASP A 215 -4.00 24.47 23.76
C ASP A 215 -4.27 24.76 25.25
N LYS A 216 -5.53 24.76 25.67
CA LYS A 216 -5.88 24.89 27.11
C LYS A 216 -5.29 23.75 27.95
N HIS A 217 -5.31 22.52 27.45
CA HIS A 217 -4.73 21.39 28.16
C HIS A 217 -3.20 21.49 28.25
N ARG A 218 -2.55 21.96 27.19
CA ARG A 218 -1.12 22.27 27.19
C ARG A 218 -0.75 23.26 28.29
N ASP A 219 -1.52 24.33 28.45
CA ASP A 219 -1.27 25.33 29.49
C ASP A 219 -1.41 24.75 30.90
N ILE A 220 -2.37 23.85 31.12
CA ILE A 220 -2.53 23.12 32.38
C ILE A 220 -1.30 22.26 32.65
N LEU A 221 -0.85 21.46 31.68
CA LEU A 221 0.32 20.58 31.83
C LEU A 221 1.59 21.38 32.15
N HIS A 222 1.83 22.50 31.43
CA HIS A 222 2.95 23.39 31.72
C HIS A 222 2.92 23.89 33.16
N ARG A 223 1.75 24.34 33.64
CA ARG A 223 1.57 24.84 35.01
C ARG A 223 1.85 23.77 36.07
N GLU A 224 1.40 22.53 35.85
CA GLU A 224 1.66 21.43 36.79
C GLU A 224 3.15 21.07 36.84
N ILE A 225 3.84 21.06 35.69
CA ILE A 225 5.29 20.85 35.62
C ILE A 225 6.03 21.95 36.39
N ASP A 226 5.68 23.22 36.17
CA ASP A 226 6.29 24.35 36.86
C ASP A 226 6.05 24.28 38.37
N THR A 227 4.85 23.87 38.79
CA THR A 227 4.50 23.68 40.21
C THR A 227 5.38 22.61 40.85
N ALA A 228 5.59 21.47 40.18
CA ALA A 228 6.46 20.40 40.68
C ALA A 228 7.94 20.84 40.79
N ILE A 229 8.43 21.58 39.79
CA ILE A 229 9.79 22.14 39.80
C ILE A 229 9.98 23.14 40.94
N ASN A 230 9.01 24.05 41.12
CA ASN A 230 9.08 25.05 42.18
C ASN A 230 8.99 24.43 43.57
N LYS A 231 8.25 23.33 43.73
CA LYS A 231 8.25 22.57 44.98
C LYS A 231 9.64 22.04 45.33
N LEU A 232 10.34 21.41 44.37
CA LEU A 232 11.71 20.93 44.61
C LEU A 232 12.68 22.05 44.97
N LYS A 233 12.54 23.23 44.34
CA LYS A 233 13.34 24.42 44.69
C LYS A 233 13.03 24.89 46.12
N SER A 234 11.75 24.98 46.48
CA SER A 234 11.35 25.35 47.85
C SER A 234 11.86 24.38 48.90
N ASP A 235 11.89 23.07 48.61
CA ASP A 235 12.45 22.07 49.52
C ASP A 235 13.96 22.31 49.74
N VAL A 236 14.70 22.71 48.68
CA VAL A 236 16.12 23.09 48.79
C VAL A 236 16.28 24.33 49.67
N ASP A 237 15.53 25.40 49.40
CA ASP A 237 15.59 26.65 50.18
C ASP A 237 15.25 26.42 51.67
N GLU A 238 14.27 25.55 51.95
CA GLU A 238 13.91 25.17 53.33
C GLU A 238 15.04 24.42 54.02
N THR A 239 15.70 23.48 53.33
CA THR A 239 16.85 22.76 53.89
C THR A 239 18.03 23.68 54.14
N GLU A 240 18.32 24.62 53.24
CA GLU A 240 19.37 25.63 53.42
C GLU A 240 19.10 26.47 54.67
N SER A 241 17.87 27.01 54.80
CA SER A 241 17.45 27.81 55.95
C SER A 241 17.62 27.05 57.28
N LYS A 242 17.20 25.77 57.33
CA LYS A 242 17.36 24.92 58.53
C LYS A 242 18.84 24.72 58.90
N HIS A 243 19.70 24.41 57.93
CA HIS A 243 21.13 24.23 58.17
C HIS A 243 21.79 25.55 58.62
N GLN A 244 21.41 26.68 58.03
CA GLN A 244 21.94 27.99 58.41
C GLN A 244 21.59 28.35 59.87
N VAL A 245 20.35 28.10 60.30
CA VAL A 245 19.92 28.32 61.69
C VAL A 245 20.73 27.44 62.67
N ALA A 246 20.93 26.17 62.32
CA ALA A 246 21.72 25.25 63.15
C ALA A 246 23.19 25.69 63.27
N LEU A 247 23.81 26.10 62.16
CA LEU A 247 25.19 26.60 62.13
C LEU A 247 25.34 27.90 62.91
N ASN A 248 24.43 28.88 62.73
CA ASN A 248 24.45 30.14 63.47
C ASN A 248 24.31 29.92 64.99
N LYS A 249 23.48 28.95 65.41
CA LYS A 249 23.34 28.59 66.83
C LYS A 249 24.65 28.08 67.42
N GLN A 250 25.36 27.21 66.71
CA GLN A 250 26.67 26.71 67.13
C GLN A 250 27.71 27.83 67.14
N GLU A 251 27.75 28.67 66.11
CA GLU A 251 28.66 29.82 66.03
C GLU A 251 28.48 30.77 67.23
N ASN A 252 27.24 31.06 67.62
CA ASN A 252 26.94 31.91 68.78
C ASN A 252 27.38 31.27 70.11
N GLU A 253 27.29 29.95 70.24
CA GLU A 253 27.80 29.23 71.41
C GLU A 253 29.33 29.34 71.50
N PHE A 254 30.04 29.16 70.39
CA PHE A 254 31.48 29.40 70.32
C PHE A 254 31.85 30.85 70.68
N LYS A 255 31.12 31.85 70.15
CA LYS A 255 31.34 33.27 70.47
C LYS A 255 31.15 33.57 71.96
N ARG A 256 30.16 32.95 72.60
CA ARG A 256 29.92 33.08 74.04
C ARG A 256 31.10 32.52 74.84
N ILE A 257 31.50 31.28 74.54
CA ILE A 257 32.62 30.61 75.22
C ILE A 257 33.92 31.40 75.03
N PHE A 258 34.19 31.91 73.82
CA PHE A 258 35.37 32.73 73.54
C PHE A 258 35.40 34.00 74.40
N THR A 259 34.27 34.68 74.54
CA THR A 259 34.14 35.86 75.41
C THR A 259 34.40 35.50 76.89
N GLU A 260 33.84 34.40 77.38
CA GLU A 260 34.05 33.93 78.76
C GLU A 260 35.51 33.56 79.06
N ILE A 261 36.18 32.89 78.11
CA ILE A 261 37.61 32.59 78.20
C ILE A 261 38.43 33.87 78.19
N THR A 262 38.13 34.81 77.28
CA THR A 262 38.84 36.10 77.18
C THR A 262 38.73 36.90 78.48
N GLN A 263 37.53 36.98 79.06
CA GLN A 263 37.32 37.64 80.34
C GLN A 263 38.08 36.95 81.47
N SER A 264 38.04 35.61 81.52
CA SER A 264 38.77 34.83 82.52
C SER A 264 40.29 35.07 82.44
N ILE A 265 40.85 35.15 81.23
CA ILE A 265 42.27 35.49 81.01
C ILE A 265 42.58 36.91 81.53
N ALA A 266 41.72 37.89 81.24
CA ALA A 266 41.89 39.26 81.72
C ALA A 266 41.86 39.35 83.25
N ASP A 267 40.90 38.68 83.89
CA ASP A 267 40.77 38.63 85.35
C ASP A 267 41.97 37.95 86.01
N LEU A 268 42.47 36.85 85.42
CA LEU A 268 43.69 36.17 85.87
C LEU A 268 44.93 37.07 85.77
N ASN A 269 45.08 37.78 84.66
CA ASN A 269 46.19 38.73 84.49
C ASN A 269 46.11 39.87 85.52
N LYS A 270 44.90 40.35 85.85
CA LYS A 270 44.70 41.37 86.88
C LYS A 270 45.07 40.84 88.28
N LEU A 271 44.63 39.63 88.62
CA LEU A 271 44.99 38.93 89.86
C LEU A 271 46.51 38.75 89.99
N LEU A 272 47.18 38.32 88.92
CA LEU A 272 48.61 38.07 88.90
C LEU A 272 49.45 39.34 89.11
N ASN A 273 48.92 40.51 88.73
CA ASN A 273 49.54 41.82 88.93
C ASN A 273 49.14 42.50 90.26
N SER A 274 48.29 41.88 91.09
CA SER A 274 47.85 42.42 92.38
C SER A 274 48.76 41.95 93.52
N ASN A 275 49.11 42.86 94.43
CA ASN A 275 49.84 42.55 95.66
C ASN A 275 48.90 42.24 96.85
N ASP A 276 47.58 42.18 96.63
CA ASP A 276 46.59 41.86 97.66
C ASP A 276 46.47 40.34 97.87
N VAL A 277 47.07 39.86 98.97
CA VAL A 277 47.10 38.44 99.36
C VAL A 277 45.70 37.85 99.59
N SER A 278 44.74 38.66 100.06
CA SER A 278 43.37 38.19 100.30
C SER A 278 42.62 37.93 98.98
N PHE A 279 42.92 38.72 97.96
CA PHE A 279 42.31 38.61 96.63
C PHE A 279 42.87 37.41 95.83
N VAL A 280 44.17 37.11 95.96
CA VAL A 280 44.80 35.97 95.25
C VAL A 280 44.50 34.63 95.93
N SER A 281 44.45 34.59 97.27
CA SER A 281 44.26 33.33 98.03
C SER A 281 42.86 32.71 97.89
N THR A 282 41.86 33.47 97.44
CA THR A 282 40.49 32.99 97.19
C THR A 282 40.27 32.50 95.76
N TYR A 283 41.28 32.61 94.88
CA TYR A 283 41.17 32.18 93.49
C TYR A 283 40.92 30.67 93.36
N GLN A 284 39.95 30.32 92.51
CA GLN A 284 39.66 28.95 92.11
C GLN A 284 39.67 28.83 90.57
N SER A 285 40.32 27.79 90.06
CA SER A 285 40.48 27.62 88.61
C SER A 285 39.21 27.14 87.93
N ARG A 286 38.80 27.87 86.88
CA ARG A 286 37.69 27.50 85.99
C ARG A 286 38.12 26.74 84.73
N ASN A 287 39.41 26.39 84.58
CA ASN A 287 39.93 25.77 83.36
C ASN A 287 39.28 24.42 83.02
N ALA A 288 38.76 23.70 84.01
CA ALA A 288 38.02 22.46 83.79
C ALA A 288 36.74 22.66 82.96
N GLU A 289 36.09 23.83 83.07
CA GLU A 289 34.89 24.19 82.30
C GLU A 289 35.20 24.32 80.80
N PHE A 290 36.36 24.89 80.45
CA PHE A 290 36.75 25.18 79.07
C PHE A 290 37.47 24.01 78.36
N ARG A 291 37.87 22.96 79.10
CA ARG A 291 38.51 21.77 78.51
C ARG A 291 37.55 20.90 77.70
N ARG A 292 36.23 21.08 77.87
CA ARG A 292 35.21 20.39 77.08
C ARG A 292 34.91 21.21 75.82
N LEU A 293 35.50 20.82 74.70
CA LEU A 293 35.28 21.48 73.42
C LEU A 293 33.86 21.19 72.89
N PRO A 294 33.17 22.18 72.30
CA PRO A 294 31.91 21.93 71.60
C PRO A 294 32.11 21.02 70.38
N PRO A 295 31.08 20.26 69.97
CA PRO A 295 31.15 19.35 68.84
C PRO A 295 31.41 20.10 67.52
N LYS A 296 32.22 19.51 66.64
CA LYS A 296 32.49 20.07 65.31
C LYS A 296 31.35 19.73 64.34
N PRO A 297 30.72 20.69 63.65
CA PRO A 297 29.66 20.38 62.71
C PRO A 297 30.22 19.74 61.43
N THR A 298 29.54 18.71 60.94
CA THR A 298 29.75 18.10 59.62
C THR A 298 28.49 18.27 58.80
N VAL A 299 28.58 18.88 57.61
CA VAL A 299 27.44 19.14 56.73
C VAL A 299 27.60 18.31 55.45
N SER A 300 26.56 17.58 55.07
CA SER A 300 26.45 16.89 53.78
C SER A 300 25.51 17.66 52.86
N LEU A 301 25.94 17.94 51.63
CA LEU A 301 25.15 18.71 50.65
C LEU A 301 24.27 17.79 49.79
N PRO A 302 23.01 18.19 49.48
CA PRO A 302 22.14 17.42 48.60
C PRO A 302 22.64 17.46 47.14
N ILE A 303 22.33 16.40 46.39
CA ILE A 303 22.65 16.26 44.95
C ILE A 303 21.36 16.03 44.18
N PHE A 304 21.11 16.85 43.14
CA PHE A 304 19.99 16.64 42.22
C PHE A 304 20.39 15.73 41.06
N THR A 305 19.62 14.67 40.82
CA THR A 305 19.83 13.74 39.69
C THR A 305 18.58 13.71 38.80
N PRO A 306 18.61 14.29 37.59
CA PRO A 306 17.44 14.32 36.72
C PRO A 306 17.14 12.93 36.14
N GLN A 307 15.85 12.59 36.03
CA GLN A 307 15.42 11.38 35.30
C GLN A 307 15.44 11.59 33.79
N LYS A 308 15.67 10.50 33.03
CA LYS A 308 15.55 10.51 31.57
C LYS A 308 14.10 10.68 31.15
N ILE A 309 13.86 11.53 30.15
CA ILE A 309 12.51 11.80 29.64
C ILE A 309 12.04 10.64 28.76
N ASN A 310 10.93 9.99 29.14
CA ASN A 310 10.25 9.00 28.31
C ASN A 310 9.12 9.65 27.50
N ARG A 311 9.27 9.67 26.17
CA ARG A 311 8.30 10.29 25.25
C ARG A 311 6.94 9.58 25.25
N GLU A 312 6.90 8.26 25.40
CA GLU A 312 5.65 7.50 25.37
C GLU A 312 4.78 7.81 26.58
N GLN A 313 5.38 7.94 27.76
CA GLN A 313 4.67 8.36 28.97
C GLN A 313 4.11 9.78 28.85
N ILE A 314 4.82 10.68 28.15
CA ILE A 314 4.30 12.03 27.87
C ILE A 314 3.06 11.96 26.97
N TYR A 315 3.08 11.18 25.89
CA TYR A 315 1.91 11.05 25.01
C TYR A 315 0.70 10.46 25.74
N GLN A 316 0.92 9.50 26.65
CA GLN A 316 -0.15 8.96 27.50
C GLN A 316 -0.77 10.03 28.42
N GLN A 317 0.02 10.99 28.91
CA GLN A 317 -0.46 12.08 29.76
C GLN A 317 -1.20 13.17 28.96
N ILE A 318 -0.90 13.35 27.68
CA ILE A 318 -1.56 14.33 26.79
C ILE A 318 -2.95 13.85 26.33
N GLY A 319 -3.11 12.55 26.07
CA GLY A 319 -4.36 11.95 25.60
C GLY A 319 -4.41 11.67 24.09
N SER A 320 -5.60 11.38 23.57
CA SER A 320 -5.82 10.91 22.19
C SER A 320 -6.96 11.63 21.49
N LEU A 321 -6.86 11.80 20.17
CA LEU A 321 -7.94 12.33 19.33
C LEU A 321 -8.67 11.20 18.60
N SER A 322 -10.00 11.24 18.63
CA SER A 322 -10.83 10.33 17.83
C SER A 322 -10.77 10.74 16.35
N ALA A 323 -10.73 9.77 15.45
CA ALA A 323 -10.74 10.03 14.01
C ALA A 323 -12.08 10.65 13.58
N LEU A 324 -12.03 11.66 12.71
CA LEU A 324 -13.22 12.22 12.09
C LEU A 324 -13.80 11.16 11.14
N SER A 325 -15.02 10.69 11.43
CA SER A 325 -15.74 9.76 10.58
C SER A 325 -16.84 10.50 9.84
N ILE A 326 -16.79 10.48 8.51
CA ILE A 326 -17.92 10.91 7.68
C ILE A 326 -18.75 9.67 7.41
N LYS A 327 -19.96 9.60 7.99
CA LYS A 327 -20.93 8.56 7.65
C LYS A 327 -21.74 9.04 6.47
N THR A 328 -21.69 8.31 5.37
CA THR A 328 -22.58 8.56 4.23
C THR A 328 -23.84 7.73 4.46
N GLU A 329 -25.00 8.36 4.58
CA GLU A 329 -26.27 7.64 4.50
C GLU A 329 -26.57 7.39 3.02
N GLU A 330 -26.61 6.13 2.62
CA GLU A 330 -27.04 5.74 1.27
C GLU A 330 -28.56 5.94 1.16
N ASN A 331 -28.98 7.12 0.69
CA ASN A 331 -30.36 7.34 0.25
C ASN A 331 -30.55 6.74 -1.15
N GLY A 332 -30.43 5.41 -1.26
CA GLY A 332 -30.73 4.65 -2.46
C GLY A 332 -32.23 4.34 -2.59
N TYR A 333 -32.79 4.48 -3.78
CA TYR A 333 -34.10 3.92 -4.11
C TYR A 333 -34.01 2.38 -4.01
N THR A 334 -34.68 1.78 -3.02
CA THR A 334 -34.80 0.33 -2.88
C THR A 334 -35.75 -0.23 -3.95
N VAL A 335 -35.18 -0.98 -4.90
CA VAL A 335 -35.84 -2.13 -5.51
C VAL A 335 -35.17 -3.37 -4.90
N ASP A 336 -35.97 -4.22 -4.27
CA ASP A 336 -35.54 -5.37 -3.46
C ASP A 336 -34.61 -6.35 -4.20
N SER A 337 -33.42 -6.60 -3.64
CA SER A 337 -32.64 -7.82 -3.84
C SER A 337 -31.60 -7.98 -2.70
N PRO A 338 -31.32 -9.21 -2.21
CA PRO A 338 -30.82 -9.39 -0.86
C PRO A 338 -29.30 -9.22 -0.72
N ARG A 339 -28.95 -8.34 0.24
CA ARG A 339 -27.82 -8.40 1.19
C ARG A 339 -26.44 -8.77 0.63
N ALA A 340 -25.60 -7.76 0.44
CA ALA A 340 -24.15 -7.89 0.48
C ALA A 340 -23.61 -7.11 1.70
N GLU A 341 -22.83 -7.80 2.52
CA GLU A 341 -22.20 -7.26 3.72
C GLU A 341 -21.04 -6.34 3.33
N SER A 342 -20.98 -5.18 3.99
CA SER A 342 -19.97 -4.14 3.80
C SER A 342 -18.61 -4.57 4.35
N PHE A 343 -17.56 -4.44 3.55
CA PHE A 343 -16.15 -4.52 3.97
C PHE A 343 -15.52 -3.12 4.15
N PRO A 344 -14.42 -2.98 4.93
CA PRO A 344 -13.85 -1.69 5.35
C PRO A 344 -13.04 -0.99 4.22
N PRO A 345 -12.66 0.29 4.42
CA PRO A 345 -12.23 1.15 3.34
C PRO A 345 -10.73 1.00 3.06
N ASP A 346 -10.38 0.16 2.08
CA ASP A 346 -9.16 0.34 1.32
C ASP A 346 -9.44 1.33 0.17
N LYS A 347 -8.58 2.36 0.08
CA LYS A 347 -8.60 3.48 -0.87
C LYS A 347 -9.38 3.13 -2.16
N PRO A 348 -10.64 3.59 -2.30
CA PRO A 348 -11.48 3.14 -3.39
C PRO A 348 -10.85 3.58 -4.70
N LEU A 349 -10.68 2.62 -5.62
CA LEU A 349 -10.55 2.97 -7.03
C LEU A 349 -11.74 3.87 -7.38
N ILE A 350 -11.52 4.87 -8.23
CA ILE A 350 -12.61 5.70 -8.77
C ILE A 350 -13.76 4.77 -9.18
N ASP A 351 -14.96 5.01 -8.65
CA ASP A 351 -16.15 4.16 -8.91
C ASP A 351 -16.48 4.07 -10.40
N VAL A 352 -16.11 5.11 -11.15
CA VAL A 352 -16.27 5.18 -12.58
C VAL A 352 -14.89 5.14 -13.25
N PRO A 353 -14.52 4.04 -13.94
CA PRO A 353 -13.31 4.00 -14.74
C PRO A 353 -13.36 5.11 -15.81
N ARG A 354 -12.27 5.86 -15.97
CA ARG A 354 -12.16 6.95 -16.96
C ARG A 354 -11.04 6.63 -17.94
N ILE A 355 -11.33 6.79 -19.22
CA ILE A 355 -10.31 6.74 -20.27
C ILE A 355 -9.42 7.97 -20.10
N ILE A 356 -8.13 7.75 -19.83
CA ILE A 356 -7.15 8.83 -19.64
C ILE A 356 -6.59 9.26 -21.00
N THR A 357 -6.31 8.30 -21.89
CA THR A 357 -5.70 8.54 -23.20
C THR A 357 -5.96 7.35 -24.13
N ASP A 358 -6.22 7.63 -25.40
CA ASP A 358 -6.29 6.64 -26.47
C ASP A 358 -4.99 6.69 -27.30
N ILE A 359 -4.35 5.52 -27.48
CA ILE A 359 -3.08 5.42 -28.22
C ILE A 359 -3.34 4.71 -29.55
N ASN A 360 -3.28 5.47 -30.65
CA ASN A 360 -3.30 4.89 -31.98
C ASN A 360 -1.94 4.28 -32.30
N THR A 361 -1.92 2.97 -32.50
CA THR A 361 -0.71 2.23 -32.88
C THR A 361 -0.68 1.99 -34.39
N GLU A 362 0.47 1.56 -34.91
CA GLU A 362 0.58 1.13 -36.32
C GLU A 362 -0.05 -0.25 -36.56
N TYR A 363 -0.61 -0.88 -35.52
CA TYR A 363 -1.35 -2.13 -35.62
C TYR A 363 -2.74 -1.85 -36.18
N GLY A 364 -3.13 -2.66 -37.15
CA GLY A 364 -4.38 -2.59 -37.90
C GLY A 364 -4.45 -3.78 -38.84
N GLU A 365 -5.61 -4.09 -39.40
CA GLU A 365 -5.81 -5.29 -40.25
C GLU A 365 -4.71 -5.43 -41.32
N PRO A 366 -3.99 -6.58 -41.40
CA PRO A 366 -4.19 -7.86 -40.69
C PRO A 366 -3.32 -8.05 -39.42
N ASN A 367 -2.66 -6.99 -38.95
CA ASN A 367 -1.70 -6.97 -37.86
C ASN A 367 -2.32 -6.41 -36.56
N GLU A 368 -3.33 -7.08 -36.02
CA GLU A 368 -4.02 -6.68 -34.79
C GLU A 368 -3.07 -6.63 -33.57
N LEU A 369 -3.34 -5.71 -32.63
CA LEU A 369 -2.63 -5.61 -31.35
C LEU A 369 -3.12 -6.71 -30.39
N TRP A 370 -2.20 -7.47 -29.79
CA TRP A 370 -2.54 -8.64 -28.95
C TRP A 370 -2.00 -8.56 -27.53
N CYS A 371 -0.93 -7.81 -27.31
CA CYS A 371 -0.24 -7.80 -26.02
C CYS A 371 0.47 -6.46 -25.80
N VAL A 372 0.41 -6.01 -24.56
CA VAL A 372 1.06 -4.80 -24.06
C VAL A 372 1.84 -5.12 -22.80
N SER A 373 3.02 -4.54 -22.64
CA SER A 373 3.82 -4.65 -21.42
C SER A 373 4.47 -3.29 -21.13
N CYS A 374 4.26 -2.79 -19.92
CA CYS A 374 4.73 -1.48 -19.50
C CYS A 374 6.25 -1.51 -19.28
N LEU A 375 6.98 -0.55 -19.85
CA LEU A 375 8.42 -0.36 -19.61
C LEU A 375 8.66 0.66 -18.51
N SER A 376 7.97 1.79 -18.60
CA SER A 376 8.15 2.93 -17.72
C SER A 376 6.82 3.67 -17.52
N ASP A 377 6.90 4.86 -16.92
CA ASP A 377 5.72 5.69 -16.69
C ASP A 377 5.14 6.31 -17.96
N ASP A 378 5.92 6.36 -19.04
CA ASP A 378 5.52 6.97 -20.30
C ASP A 378 5.66 6.00 -21.48
N GLU A 379 6.17 4.77 -21.29
CA GLU A 379 6.51 3.88 -22.41
C GLU A 379 5.92 2.47 -22.26
N VAL A 380 5.39 1.96 -23.36
CA VAL A 380 4.73 0.65 -23.45
C VAL A 380 5.25 -0.15 -24.65
N TRP A 381 5.72 -1.36 -24.37
CA TRP A 381 5.99 -2.36 -25.39
C TRP A 381 4.69 -2.98 -25.86
N THR A 382 4.59 -3.16 -27.17
CA THR A 382 3.41 -3.66 -27.84
C THR A 382 3.81 -4.73 -28.83
N ARG A 383 2.89 -5.67 -29.07
CA ARG A 383 3.10 -6.76 -30.01
C ARG A 383 1.79 -7.18 -30.65
N GLY A 384 1.84 -7.34 -31.97
CA GLY A 384 0.71 -7.79 -32.77
C GLY A 384 0.94 -9.15 -33.45
N LEU A 385 0.40 -9.30 -34.65
CA LEU A 385 0.49 -10.51 -35.47
C LEU A 385 1.69 -10.52 -36.44
N ASP A 386 2.54 -9.51 -36.42
CA ASP A 386 3.80 -9.47 -37.16
C ASP A 386 5.00 -9.95 -36.32
N ASN A 387 6.20 -9.78 -36.87
CA ASN A 387 7.47 -10.14 -36.22
C ASN A 387 8.19 -8.93 -35.59
N MET A 388 7.50 -7.80 -35.45
CA MET A 388 8.04 -6.55 -34.94
C MET A 388 7.44 -6.25 -33.57
N MET A 389 8.30 -6.08 -32.57
CA MET A 389 7.90 -5.55 -31.27
C MET A 389 8.13 -4.05 -31.29
N ARG A 390 7.16 -3.26 -30.84
CA ARG A 390 7.18 -1.79 -30.94
C ARG A 390 7.05 -1.14 -29.57
N LEU A 391 7.88 -0.15 -29.28
CA LEU A 391 7.79 0.67 -28.08
C LEU A 391 7.10 1.98 -28.45
N TYR A 392 5.96 2.25 -27.83
CA TYR A 392 5.25 3.52 -27.96
C TYR A 392 5.38 4.30 -26.66
N ASN A 393 5.39 5.63 -26.75
CA ASN A 393 5.10 6.44 -25.58
C ASN A 393 3.58 6.62 -25.38
N LEU A 394 3.13 7.11 -24.22
CA LEU A 394 1.70 7.30 -23.94
C LEU A 394 1.05 8.39 -24.80
N HIS A 395 1.86 9.20 -25.50
CA HIS A 395 1.41 10.17 -26.49
C HIS A 395 1.20 9.56 -27.89
N GLY A 396 1.40 8.24 -28.04
CA GLY A 396 1.22 7.49 -29.28
C GLY A 396 2.37 7.62 -30.29
N LYS A 397 3.50 8.18 -29.90
CA LYS A 397 4.70 8.21 -30.74
C LYS A 397 5.46 6.88 -30.65
N LEU A 398 5.78 6.31 -31.80
CA LEU A 398 6.70 5.17 -31.90
C LEU A 398 8.11 5.62 -31.49
N VAL A 399 8.63 5.06 -30.41
CA VAL A 399 9.98 5.32 -29.88
C VAL A 399 11.00 4.42 -30.56
N THR A 400 10.72 3.12 -30.65
CA THR A 400 11.60 2.15 -31.32
C THR A 400 10.84 0.91 -31.78
N SER A 401 11.44 0.14 -32.69
CA SER A 401 10.94 -1.14 -33.16
C SER A 401 12.05 -2.17 -33.24
N ILE A 402 11.76 -3.41 -32.84
CA ILE A 402 12.74 -4.49 -32.74
C ILE A 402 12.14 -5.73 -33.40
N GLN A 403 12.82 -6.23 -34.42
CA GLN A 403 12.45 -7.49 -35.07
C GLN A 403 12.87 -8.68 -34.21
N THR A 404 12.07 -9.74 -34.19
CA THR A 404 12.48 -11.00 -33.54
C THR A 404 13.69 -11.62 -34.24
N LYS A 405 14.52 -12.33 -33.48
CA LYS A 405 15.78 -12.93 -33.97
C LYS A 405 15.55 -13.96 -35.07
N SER A 406 14.45 -14.69 -35.00
CA SER A 406 14.07 -15.75 -35.95
C SER A 406 13.27 -15.22 -37.14
N GLY A 407 12.81 -13.97 -37.09
CA GLY A 407 11.81 -13.43 -38.00
C GLY A 407 10.39 -13.98 -37.77
N ASN A 408 10.17 -14.84 -36.77
CA ASN A 408 8.86 -15.37 -36.41
C ASN A 408 8.05 -14.39 -35.54
N ARG A 409 6.73 -14.59 -35.52
CA ARG A 409 5.81 -13.85 -34.65
C ARG A 409 6.05 -14.25 -33.19
N PRO A 410 6.42 -13.32 -32.29
CA PRO A 410 6.55 -13.64 -30.88
C PRO A 410 5.17 -13.97 -30.29
N ARG A 411 5.11 -14.97 -29.40
CA ARG A 411 3.83 -15.37 -28.77
C ARG A 411 3.48 -14.61 -27.52
N ASP A 412 4.49 -14.06 -26.85
CA ASP A 412 4.33 -13.23 -25.68
C ASP A 412 5.52 -12.31 -25.45
N ILE A 413 5.24 -11.18 -24.81
CA ILE A 413 6.24 -10.19 -24.40
C ILE A 413 6.06 -9.87 -22.92
N ALA A 414 7.16 -9.59 -22.22
CA ALA A 414 7.17 -9.09 -20.87
C ALA A 414 8.37 -8.15 -20.69
N VAL A 415 8.31 -7.29 -19.69
CA VAL A 415 9.43 -6.43 -19.29
C VAL A 415 9.97 -6.91 -17.94
N THR A 416 11.29 -7.03 -17.82
CA THR A 416 11.95 -7.34 -16.55
C THR A 416 11.94 -6.13 -15.61
N GLN A 417 12.22 -6.34 -14.32
CA GLN A 417 12.39 -5.22 -13.38
C GLN A 417 13.51 -4.25 -13.76
N SER A 418 14.52 -4.73 -14.49
CA SER A 418 15.62 -3.93 -15.03
C SER A 418 15.27 -3.23 -16.36
N GLY A 419 14.03 -3.35 -16.84
CA GLY A 419 13.56 -2.68 -18.05
C GLY A 419 13.91 -3.41 -19.35
N GLU A 420 14.32 -4.68 -19.30
CA GLU A 420 14.69 -5.42 -20.50
C GLU A 420 13.45 -6.12 -21.09
N LEU A 421 13.32 -6.04 -22.43
CA LEU A 421 12.25 -6.72 -23.14
C LEU A 421 12.55 -8.22 -23.24
N VAL A 422 11.60 -9.04 -22.82
CA VAL A 422 11.64 -10.50 -22.94
C VAL A 422 10.52 -10.94 -23.87
N TYR A 423 10.80 -11.87 -24.77
CA TYR A 423 9.78 -12.44 -25.64
C TYR A 423 9.92 -13.95 -25.82
N THR A 424 8.80 -14.60 -26.16
CA THR A 424 8.77 -16.03 -26.43
C THR A 424 8.70 -16.32 -27.92
N ASP A 425 9.59 -17.19 -28.39
CA ASP A 425 9.55 -17.76 -29.73
C ASP A 425 8.99 -19.19 -29.67
N TYR A 426 7.76 -19.30 -30.14
CA TYR A 426 7.04 -20.56 -30.14
C TYR A 426 7.56 -21.55 -31.18
N THR A 427 8.09 -21.08 -32.32
CA THR A 427 8.57 -21.92 -33.41
C THR A 427 9.94 -22.47 -33.06
N ASP A 428 10.85 -21.61 -32.61
CA ASP A 428 12.23 -21.98 -32.26
C ASP A 428 12.35 -22.59 -30.87
N ARG A 429 11.26 -22.57 -30.09
CA ARG A 429 11.19 -23.14 -28.73
C ARG A 429 12.13 -22.42 -27.77
N THR A 430 12.23 -21.11 -27.88
CA THR A 430 13.18 -20.29 -27.12
C THR A 430 12.51 -19.13 -26.42
N VAL A 431 13.14 -18.65 -25.35
CA VAL A 431 12.82 -17.36 -24.73
C VAL A 431 14.04 -16.47 -24.92
N HIS A 432 13.79 -15.25 -25.37
CA HIS A 432 14.82 -14.26 -25.68
C HIS A 432 14.70 -13.05 -24.77
N ILE A 433 15.84 -12.42 -24.47
CA ILE A 433 15.92 -11.13 -23.79
C ILE A 433 16.64 -10.15 -24.72
N VAL A 434 16.18 -8.90 -24.75
CA VAL A 434 16.78 -7.83 -25.53
C VAL A 434 17.54 -6.92 -24.57
N LYS A 435 18.87 -6.87 -24.72
CA LYS A 435 19.77 -6.03 -23.91
C LYS A 435 20.59 -5.15 -24.84
N ASN A 436 20.54 -3.83 -24.64
CA ASN A 436 21.30 -2.86 -25.44
C ASN A 436 21.20 -3.16 -26.95
N THR A 437 19.97 -3.31 -27.46
CA THR A 437 19.62 -3.69 -28.84
C THR A 437 20.08 -5.06 -29.35
N GLN A 438 20.80 -5.84 -28.53
CA GLN A 438 21.18 -7.21 -28.86
C GLN A 438 20.17 -8.23 -28.32
N ILE A 439 19.82 -9.22 -29.15
CA ILE A 439 18.90 -10.30 -28.78
C ILE A 439 19.69 -11.53 -28.31
N GLN A 440 19.56 -11.85 -27.03
CA GLN A 440 20.19 -13.01 -26.39
C GLN A 440 19.16 -14.11 -26.14
N THR A 441 19.56 -15.37 -26.31
CA THR A 441 18.70 -16.53 -26.01
C THR A 441 18.94 -16.95 -24.56
N VAL A 442 17.94 -16.82 -23.70
CA VAL A 442 18.07 -17.14 -22.27
C VAL A 442 17.60 -18.54 -21.92
N ILE A 443 16.60 -19.05 -22.64
CA ILE A 443 16.03 -20.37 -22.38
C ILE A 443 15.83 -21.10 -23.72
N SER A 444 16.30 -22.34 -23.81
CA SER A 444 16.01 -23.25 -24.94
C SER A 444 15.23 -24.46 -24.46
N LEU A 445 14.13 -24.77 -25.14
CA LEU A 445 13.17 -25.79 -24.72
C LEU A 445 13.22 -27.03 -25.61
N ARG A 446 13.79 -28.13 -25.12
CA ARG A 446 13.72 -29.43 -25.80
C ARG A 446 12.34 -30.08 -25.60
N GLY A 447 11.59 -30.28 -26.69
CA GLY A 447 10.27 -30.95 -26.66
C GLY A 447 9.12 -30.13 -26.07
N TRP A 448 9.37 -28.88 -25.70
CA TRP A 448 8.36 -27.96 -25.18
C TRP A 448 8.37 -26.66 -25.99
N ARG A 449 7.22 -26.00 -26.12
CA ARG A 449 7.11 -24.65 -26.73
C ARG A 449 6.73 -23.63 -25.65
N PRO A 450 7.41 -22.47 -25.59
CA PRO A 450 7.02 -21.39 -24.70
C PRO A 450 5.80 -20.69 -25.30
N TRP A 451 4.84 -20.35 -24.46
CA TRP A 451 3.60 -19.72 -24.91
C TRP A 451 3.40 -18.34 -24.30
N TYR A 452 3.61 -18.23 -22.98
CA TYR A 452 3.49 -16.98 -22.24
C TYR A 452 4.69 -16.83 -21.32
N VAL A 453 5.07 -15.57 -21.08
CA VAL A 453 6.17 -15.20 -20.20
C VAL A 453 5.76 -14.05 -19.29
N CYS A 454 6.17 -14.11 -18.04
CA CYS A 454 5.99 -13.05 -17.06
C CYS A 454 7.29 -12.88 -16.28
N SER A 455 7.70 -11.63 -16.03
CA SER A 455 8.78 -11.34 -15.11
C SER A 455 8.23 -11.29 -13.69
N THR A 456 8.94 -11.93 -12.75
CA THR A 456 8.60 -11.87 -11.33
C THR A 456 9.24 -10.66 -10.65
N SER A 457 8.76 -10.34 -9.44
CA SER A 457 9.36 -9.35 -8.54
C SER A 457 10.77 -9.72 -8.04
N SER A 458 11.23 -10.95 -8.30
CA SER A 458 12.55 -11.46 -7.93
C SER A 458 13.54 -11.48 -9.10
N GLY A 459 13.14 -11.03 -10.29
CA GLY A 459 13.90 -11.15 -11.53
C GLY A 459 13.87 -12.56 -12.17
N ASP A 460 13.20 -13.54 -11.55
CA ASP A 460 12.90 -14.83 -12.18
C ASP A 460 11.92 -14.65 -13.36
N LEU A 461 12.01 -15.52 -14.37
CA LEU A 461 11.04 -15.60 -15.47
C LEU A 461 10.07 -16.77 -15.26
N LEU A 462 8.78 -16.50 -15.28
CA LEU A 462 7.74 -17.51 -15.35
C LEU A 462 7.43 -17.78 -16.82
N ALA A 463 7.54 -19.04 -17.26
CA ALA A 463 7.18 -19.43 -18.61
C ALA A 463 6.15 -20.56 -18.59
N LYS A 464 5.02 -20.35 -19.29
CA LYS A 464 4.07 -21.42 -19.56
C LYS A 464 4.58 -22.28 -20.71
N ARG A 465 4.62 -23.60 -20.51
CA ARG A 465 5.13 -24.57 -21.48
C ARG A 465 4.05 -25.53 -21.96
N ARG A 466 4.13 -25.91 -23.24
CA ARG A 466 3.34 -26.99 -23.87
C ARG A 466 4.24 -28.11 -24.37
N LYS A 467 3.94 -29.37 -24.06
CA LYS A 467 4.65 -30.53 -24.64
C LYS A 467 4.14 -30.79 -26.06
N PHE A 468 5.03 -30.99 -27.02
CA PHE A 468 4.67 -31.46 -28.35
C PHE A 468 5.30 -32.82 -28.57
N ASN A 469 4.51 -33.80 -29.02
CA ASN A 469 5.06 -35.08 -29.47
C ASN A 469 5.60 -34.87 -30.89
N THR A 470 6.90 -35.06 -31.08
CA THR A 470 7.46 -35.39 -32.39
C THR A 470 7.27 -36.89 -32.59
N THR A 471 6.22 -37.30 -33.30
CA THR A 471 6.34 -38.51 -34.12
C THR A 471 7.33 -38.16 -35.21
N CYS A 472 8.54 -38.73 -35.17
CA CYS A 472 9.33 -38.86 -36.39
C CYS A 472 8.46 -39.64 -37.38
N MET A 473 8.28 -39.09 -38.57
CA MET A 473 8.15 -39.92 -39.77
C MET A 473 9.55 -40.28 -40.23
#